data_AF-A0A4R3Y356-F1
#
_entry.id   AF-A0A4R3Y356-F1
#
_cell.length_a   1.000
_cell.length_b   1.000
_cell.length_c   1.000
_cell.angle_alpha   90.00
_cell.angle_beta   90.00
_cell.angle_gamma   90.00
#
_symmetry.space_group_name_H-M   'P 1'
#
loop_
_entity.id
_entity.type
_entity.pdbx_description
1 polymer ?
#
loop_
_entity_poly.entity_id
_entity_poly.type
_entity_poly.pdbx_seq_one_letter_code
_entity_poly.pdbx_strand_id
1 'polypeptide(L)'
;MKYKHEVQRQYFYWLLFFYTLFIFRVCAQLIQKYYALSFLPQFERWYSGALPYPWLLLSQIVIIVLLALVIRPFHKGRARASYRTGIFLLIPGAMYFVLMVFRLVAGLTFAKHHSWLGATIPAIFHIVLASFALLLGHFHFKYGHRNNAGK
;
A
#
# COMPACT_ATOMS: atom_id res chain seq x y z
N MET A 1 29.27 8.27 -2.90
CA MET A 1 27.98 8.30 -3.65
C MET A 1 27.40 6.91 -3.99
N LYS A 2 28.22 5.87 -4.27
CA LYS A 2 27.76 4.52 -4.67
C LYS A 2 26.79 3.84 -3.67
N TYR A 3 27.06 3.93 -2.36
CA TYR A 3 26.20 3.38 -1.30
C TYR A 3 24.76 3.94 -1.31
N LYS A 4 24.59 5.21 -1.72
CA LYS A 4 23.28 5.87 -1.77
C LYS A 4 22.40 5.32 -2.91
N HIS A 5 23.03 4.94 -4.03
CA HIS A 5 22.34 4.31 -5.16
C HIS A 5 21.90 2.88 -4.87
N GLU A 6 22.74 2.09 -4.21
CA GLU A 6 22.41 0.71 -3.86
C GLU A 6 21.26 0.62 -2.87
N VAL A 7 21.28 1.47 -1.84
CA VAL A 7 20.16 1.64 -0.92
C VAL A 7 18.89 2.01 -1.69
N GLN A 8 18.92 3.07 -2.51
CA GLN A 8 17.72 3.49 -3.25
C GLN A 8 17.18 2.40 -4.18
N ARG A 9 18.06 1.59 -4.77
CA ARG A 9 17.69 0.43 -5.60
C ARG A 9 17.00 -0.66 -4.78
N GLN A 10 17.48 -0.94 -3.57
CA GLN A 10 16.81 -1.89 -2.67
C GLN A 10 15.41 -1.41 -2.30
N TYR A 11 15.26 -0.14 -1.91
CA TYR A 11 13.93 0.45 -1.62
C TYR A 11 13.03 0.42 -2.86
N PHE A 12 13.58 0.72 -4.04
CA PHE A 12 12.85 0.65 -5.30
C PHE A 12 12.21 -0.72 -5.51
N TYR A 13 12.96 -1.82 -5.36
CA TYR A 13 12.41 -3.17 -5.57
C TYR A 13 11.29 -3.51 -4.59
N TRP A 14 11.43 -3.15 -3.32
CA TRP A 14 10.39 -3.39 -2.33
C TRP A 14 9.14 -2.51 -2.56
N LEU A 15 9.33 -1.24 -2.92
CA LEU A 15 8.21 -0.36 -3.28
C LEU A 15 7.51 -0.86 -4.55
N LEU A 16 8.28 -1.32 -5.54
CA LEU A 16 7.76 -1.91 -6.77
C LEU A 16 6.99 -3.21 -6.50
N PHE A 17 7.47 -4.04 -5.58
CA PHE A 17 6.78 -5.26 -5.16
C PHE A 17 5.39 -4.94 -4.58
N PHE A 18 5.29 -4.06 -3.58
CA PHE A 18 4.00 -3.67 -3.01
C PHE A 18 3.08 -2.97 -4.03
N TYR A 19 3.65 -2.14 -4.90
CA TYR A 19 2.92 -1.50 -5.98
C TYR A 19 2.30 -2.52 -6.96
N THR A 20 3.09 -3.52 -7.35
CA THR A 20 2.64 -4.59 -8.25
C THR A 20 1.54 -5.43 -7.62
N LEU A 21 1.64 -5.74 -6.32
CA LEU A 21 0.57 -6.42 -5.58
C LEU A 21 -0.73 -5.61 -5.56
N PHE A 22 -0.64 -4.29 -5.42
CA PHE A 22 -1.82 -3.42 -5.46
C PHE A 22 -2.43 -3.34 -6.87
N ILE A 23 -1.63 -3.28 -7.92
CA ILE A 23 -2.13 -3.38 -9.31
C ILE A 23 -2.82 -4.73 -9.52
N PHE A 24 -2.15 -5.82 -9.13
CA PHE A 24 -2.70 -7.17 -9.24
C PHE A 24 -4.09 -7.25 -8.61
N ARG A 25 -4.28 -6.67 -7.42
CA ARG A 25 -5.60 -6.59 -6.79
C ARG A 25 -6.64 -5.92 -7.68
N VAL A 26 -6.33 -4.73 -8.21
CA VAL A 26 -7.29 -3.95 -9.00
C VAL A 26 -7.64 -4.70 -10.30
N CYS A 27 -6.64 -5.29 -10.96
CA CYS A 27 -6.85 -6.14 -12.12
C CYS A 27 -7.67 -7.39 -11.78
N ALA A 28 -7.36 -8.12 -10.72
CA ALA A 28 -8.10 -9.30 -10.30
C ALA A 28 -9.56 -8.96 -9.95
N GLN A 29 -9.80 -7.83 -9.27
CA GLN A 29 -11.15 -7.36 -8.98
C GLN A 29 -11.93 -7.03 -10.27
N LEU A 30 -11.30 -6.38 -11.26
CA LEU A 30 -11.91 -6.06 -12.55
C LEU A 30 -12.19 -7.32 -13.37
N ILE A 31 -11.22 -8.22 -13.48
CA ILE A 31 -11.38 -9.50 -14.18
C ILE A 31 -12.53 -10.29 -13.57
N GLN A 32 -12.58 -10.39 -12.23
CA GLN A 32 -13.65 -11.12 -11.57
C GLN A 32 -15.04 -10.52 -11.80
N LYS A 33 -15.13 -9.19 -11.93
CA LYS A 33 -16.38 -8.51 -12.25
C LYS A 33 -16.94 -8.91 -13.62
N TYR A 34 -16.09 -9.09 -14.63
CA TYR A 34 -16.52 -9.33 -16.01
C TYR A 34 -16.51 -10.80 -16.43
N TYR A 35 -15.60 -11.61 -15.89
CA TYR A 35 -15.38 -12.99 -16.33
C TYR A 35 -15.73 -14.05 -15.28
N ALA A 36 -16.01 -13.65 -14.03
CA ALA A 36 -16.43 -14.55 -12.94
C ALA A 36 -15.63 -15.87 -12.87
N LEU A 37 -14.31 -15.76 -12.77
CA LEU A 37 -13.41 -16.92 -12.79
C LEU A 37 -13.60 -17.78 -11.53
N SER A 38 -13.66 -19.10 -11.71
CA SER A 38 -13.94 -20.06 -10.63
C SER A 38 -12.82 -20.20 -9.59
N PHE A 39 -11.57 -19.93 -9.98
CA PHE A 39 -10.43 -19.99 -9.07
C PHE A 39 -10.24 -18.71 -8.25
N LEU A 40 -10.85 -17.59 -8.65
CA LEU A 40 -10.81 -16.34 -7.89
C LEU A 40 -12.00 -16.26 -6.92
N PRO A 41 -11.83 -15.61 -5.75
CA PRO A 41 -12.95 -15.30 -4.87
C PRO A 41 -14.03 -14.50 -5.61
N GLN A 42 -15.30 -14.74 -5.26
CA GLN A 42 -16.45 -13.99 -5.78
C GLN A 42 -16.26 -12.47 -5.63
N PHE A 43 -16.81 -11.69 -6.58
CA PHE A 43 -16.59 -10.24 -6.69
C PHE A 43 -16.94 -9.48 -5.39
N GLU A 44 -17.99 -9.92 -4.70
CA GLU A 44 -18.51 -9.39 -3.44
C GLU A 44 -17.47 -9.48 -2.31
N ARG A 45 -16.50 -10.39 -2.40
CA ARG A 45 -15.41 -10.49 -1.42
C ARG A 45 -14.30 -9.46 -1.66
N TRP A 46 -14.22 -8.87 -2.86
CA TRP A 46 -13.16 -7.90 -3.22
C TRP A 46 -13.45 -6.47 -2.78
N TYR A 47 -14.68 -6.17 -2.35
CA TYR A 47 -15.08 -4.88 -1.80
C TYR A 47 -16.01 -5.06 -0.62
N SER A 48 -15.86 -4.24 0.43
CA SER A 48 -16.66 -4.38 1.65
C SER A 48 -18.05 -3.71 1.57
N GLY A 49 -18.49 -3.28 0.40
CA GLY A 49 -19.73 -2.49 0.23
C GLY A 49 -19.73 -1.09 0.83
N ALA A 50 -18.63 -0.65 1.47
CA ALA A 50 -18.56 0.64 2.17
C ALA A 50 -18.67 1.87 1.25
N LEU A 51 -18.31 1.71 -0.02
CA LEU A 51 -18.45 2.72 -1.07
C LEU A 51 -19.03 2.09 -2.33
N PRO A 52 -19.82 2.84 -3.13
CA PRO A 52 -20.21 2.43 -4.46
C PRO A 52 -19.00 2.07 -5.32
N TYR A 53 -19.12 1.00 -6.12
CA TYR A 53 -18.00 0.46 -6.89
C TYR A 53 -17.29 1.48 -7.81
N PRO A 54 -17.99 2.40 -8.53
CA PRO A 54 -17.31 3.38 -9.38
C PRO A 54 -16.36 4.29 -8.59
N TRP A 55 -16.75 4.75 -7.40
CA TRP A 55 -15.91 5.58 -6.54
C TRP A 55 -14.75 4.79 -5.94
N LEU A 56 -14.99 3.52 -5.62
CA LEU A 56 -13.93 2.62 -5.21
C LEU A 56 -12.88 2.43 -6.32
N LEU A 57 -13.32 2.20 -7.56
CA LEU A 57 -12.40 2.07 -8.69
C LEU A 57 -11.63 3.36 -8.98
N LEU A 58 -12.31 4.51 -8.93
CA LEU A 58 -11.67 5.82 -9.13
C LEU A 58 -10.56 6.06 -8.08
N SER A 59 -10.85 5.81 -6.80
CA SER A 59 -9.85 5.96 -5.74
C SER A 59 -8.66 5.01 -5.92
N GLN A 60 -8.90 3.77 -6.39
CA GLN A 60 -7.81 2.83 -6.71
C GLN A 60 -6.91 3.33 -7.84
N ILE A 61 -7.49 3.89 -8.90
CA ILE A 61 -6.72 4.47 -10.02
C ILE A 61 -5.87 5.64 -9.52
N VAL A 62 -6.46 6.54 -8.72
CA VAL A 62 -5.72 7.66 -8.11
C VAL A 62 -4.56 7.16 -7.26
N ILE A 63 -4.78 6.14 -6.42
CA ILE A 63 -3.72 5.52 -5.62
C ILE A 63 -2.62 4.95 -6.53
N ILE A 64 -2.95 4.19 -7.57
CA ILE A 64 -1.97 3.63 -8.52
C ILE A 64 -1.09 4.74 -9.13
N VAL A 65 -1.69 5.84 -9.56
CA VAL A 65 -0.95 6.97 -10.14
C VAL A 65 -0.02 7.59 -9.10
N LEU A 66 -0.52 7.86 -7.89
CA LEU A 66 0.28 8.45 -6.81
C LEU A 66 1.48 7.56 -6.43
N LEU A 67 1.27 6.24 -6.29
CA LEU A 67 2.34 5.29 -6.00
C LEU A 67 3.40 5.28 -7.11
N ALA A 68 2.99 5.30 -8.38
CA ALA A 68 3.92 5.35 -9.52
C ALA A 68 4.78 6.63 -9.51
N LEU A 69 4.17 7.77 -9.22
CA LEU A 69 4.88 9.05 -9.11
C LEU A 69 5.92 9.04 -7.97
N VAL A 70 5.59 8.39 -6.85
CA VAL A 70 6.49 8.23 -5.71
C VAL A 70 7.65 7.27 -6.01
N ILE A 71 7.44 6.22 -6.80
CA ILE A 71 8.47 5.23 -7.15
C ILE A 71 9.47 5.80 -8.17
N ARG A 72 9.02 6.68 -9.08
CA ARG A 72 9.82 7.20 -10.20
C ARG A 72 11.19 7.81 -9.79
N PRO A 73 11.32 8.60 -8.72
CA PRO A 73 12.62 9.10 -8.26
C PRO A 73 13.57 8.01 -7.74
N PHE A 74 13.05 6.95 -7.11
CA PHE A 74 13.88 5.83 -6.63
C PHE A 74 14.49 5.05 -7.78
N HIS A 75 13.72 4.81 -8.84
CA HIS A 75 14.22 4.18 -10.06
C HIS A 75 15.41 4.94 -10.67
N LYS A 76 15.34 6.29 -10.68
CA LYS A 76 16.40 7.15 -11.23
C LYS A 76 17.56 7.41 -10.25
N GLY A 77 17.50 6.88 -9.02
CA GLY A 77 18.49 7.18 -7.98
C GLY A 77 18.47 8.65 -7.51
N ARG A 78 17.35 9.35 -7.70
CA ARG A 78 17.18 10.79 -7.41
C ARG A 78 16.22 11.04 -6.24
N ALA A 79 15.88 10.02 -5.46
CA ALA A 79 14.98 10.18 -4.32
C ALA A 79 15.61 11.10 -3.26
N ARG A 80 14.90 12.18 -2.92
CA ARG A 80 15.31 13.15 -1.90
C ARG A 80 14.61 12.81 -0.58
N ALA A 81 15.38 12.42 0.42
CA ALA A 81 14.86 12.14 1.74
C ALA A 81 14.49 13.44 2.48
N SER A 82 13.41 13.40 3.25
CA SER A 82 12.87 14.52 4.01
C SER A 82 12.34 13.98 5.33
N TYR A 83 12.91 14.46 6.44
CA TYR A 83 12.56 13.97 7.78
C TYR A 83 11.07 14.18 8.11
N ARG A 84 10.54 15.36 7.76
CA ARG A 84 9.12 15.71 7.96
C ARG A 84 8.19 14.75 7.22
N THR A 85 8.51 14.45 5.96
CA THR A 85 7.77 13.45 5.16
C THR A 85 7.85 12.06 5.79
N GLY A 86 9.00 11.71 6.39
CA GLY A 86 9.17 10.45 7.11
C GLY A 86 8.20 10.30 8.27
N ILE A 87 8.14 11.30 9.15
CA ILE A 87 7.20 11.31 10.28
C ILE A 87 5.75 11.26 9.79
N PHE A 88 5.41 12.11 8.82
CA PHE A 88 4.05 12.21 8.28
C PHE A 88 3.57 10.91 7.62
N LEU A 89 4.48 10.06 7.14
CA LEU A 89 4.12 8.75 6.60
C LEU A 89 4.13 7.66 7.67
N LEU A 90 5.11 7.68 8.58
CA LEU A 90 5.30 6.63 9.57
C LEU A 90 4.18 6.59 10.61
N ILE A 91 3.78 7.75 11.17
CA ILE A 91 2.78 7.79 12.23
C ILE A 91 1.40 7.30 11.73
N PRO A 92 0.76 7.97 10.75
CA PRO A 92 -0.54 7.50 10.27
C PRO A 92 -0.44 6.16 9.56
N GLY A 93 0.69 5.86 8.89
CA GLY A 93 0.92 4.56 8.26
C GLY A 93 0.96 3.41 9.27
N ALA A 94 1.60 3.60 10.43
CA ALA A 94 1.66 2.60 11.48
C ALA A 94 0.29 2.39 12.13
N MET A 95 -0.42 3.47 12.44
CA MET A 95 -1.78 3.40 12.98
C MET A 95 -2.71 2.65 12.03
N TYR A 96 -2.65 2.98 10.73
CA TYR A 96 -3.46 2.33 9.71
C TYR A 96 -3.08 0.87 9.51
N PHE A 97 -1.78 0.53 9.51
CA PHE A 97 -1.31 -0.86 9.45
C PHE A 97 -1.88 -1.70 10.60
N VAL A 98 -1.74 -1.21 11.85
CA VAL A 98 -2.26 -1.90 13.04
C VAL A 98 -3.76 -2.11 12.96
N LEU A 99 -4.51 -1.08 12.54
CA LEU A 99 -5.96 -1.19 12.35
C LEU A 99 -6.34 -2.25 11.31
N MET A 100 -5.59 -2.33 10.19
CA MET A 100 -5.87 -3.29 9.12
C MET A 100 -5.47 -4.72 9.52
N VAL A 101 -4.40 -4.90 10.28
CA VAL A 101 -4.05 -6.19 10.89
C VAL A 101 -5.13 -6.63 11.86
N PHE A 102 -5.57 -5.75 12.76
CA PHE A 102 -6.68 -6.02 13.67
C PHE A 102 -7.94 -6.44 12.89
N ARG A 103 -8.30 -5.68 11.86
CA ARG A 103 -9.45 -5.98 10.99
C ARG A 103 -9.32 -7.34 10.32
N LEU A 104 -8.13 -7.71 9.84
CA LEU A 104 -7.89 -9.02 9.24
C LEU A 104 -8.07 -10.15 10.26
N VAL A 105 -7.48 -10.01 11.45
CA VAL A 105 -7.61 -10.99 12.53
C VAL A 105 -9.07 -11.14 12.96
N ALA A 106 -9.78 -10.03 13.16
CA ALA A 106 -11.20 -10.03 13.50
C ALA A 106 -12.05 -10.71 12.42
N GLY A 107 -11.79 -10.42 11.15
CA GLY A 107 -12.49 -11.04 10.01
C GLY A 107 -12.26 -12.55 9.88
N LEU A 108 -11.09 -13.05 10.29
CA LEU A 108 -10.76 -14.48 10.27
C LEU A 108 -11.28 -15.25 11.48
N THR A 109 -11.48 -14.58 12.63
CA THR A 109 -11.80 -15.22 13.91
C THR A 109 -13.28 -15.15 14.26
N PHE A 110 -13.81 -13.96 14.55
CA PHE A 110 -15.14 -13.80 15.17
C PHE A 110 -16.14 -12.95 14.36
N ALA A 111 -15.68 -12.19 13.38
CA ALA A 111 -16.52 -11.23 12.64
C ALA A 111 -16.73 -11.59 11.16
N LYS A 112 -16.74 -12.89 10.84
CA LYS A 112 -16.85 -13.42 9.45
C LYS A 112 -18.09 -12.94 8.69
N HIS A 113 -19.21 -12.77 9.38
CA HIS A 113 -20.50 -12.36 8.77
C HIS A 113 -20.70 -10.84 8.72
N HIS A 114 -19.81 -10.05 9.31
CA HIS A 114 -19.94 -8.60 9.30
C HIS A 114 -19.40 -8.02 7.99
N SER A 115 -20.20 -7.23 7.27
CA SER A 115 -19.86 -6.71 5.93
C SER A 115 -18.52 -5.95 5.87
N TRP A 116 -18.17 -5.23 6.94
CA TRP A 116 -16.90 -4.50 7.02
C TRP A 116 -15.74 -5.34 7.58
N LEU A 117 -15.95 -6.16 8.62
CA LEU A 117 -14.86 -6.90 9.28
C LEU A 117 -14.55 -8.23 8.55
N GLY A 118 -15.56 -8.89 7.99
CA GLY A 118 -15.42 -10.13 7.23
C GLY A 118 -14.81 -9.96 5.83
N ALA A 119 -14.63 -8.71 5.37
CA ALA A 119 -13.99 -8.40 4.10
C ALA A 119 -12.45 -8.51 4.20
N THR A 120 -11.94 -9.73 4.27
CA THR A 120 -10.52 -10.05 4.49
C THR A 120 -9.62 -9.69 3.31
N ILE A 121 -10.09 -9.87 2.07
CA ILE A 121 -9.31 -9.53 0.86
C ILE A 121 -8.97 -8.03 0.83
N PRO A 122 -9.93 -7.09 0.98
CA PRO A 122 -9.61 -5.68 1.16
C PRO A 122 -8.58 -5.44 2.27
N ALA A 123 -8.76 -6.04 3.45
CA ALA A 123 -7.85 -5.83 4.59
C ALA A 123 -6.41 -6.22 4.24
N ILE A 124 -6.18 -7.36 3.58
CA ILE A 124 -4.85 -7.78 3.11
C ILE A 124 -4.20 -6.72 2.21
N PHE A 125 -4.94 -6.18 1.25
CA PHE A 125 -4.37 -5.18 0.34
C PHE A 125 -4.20 -3.80 0.99
N HIS A 126 -4.97 -3.49 2.03
CA HIS A 126 -4.74 -2.29 2.83
C HIS A 126 -3.46 -2.44 3.67
N ILE A 127 -3.16 -3.64 4.17
CA ILE A 127 -1.87 -3.97 4.81
C ILE A 127 -0.72 -3.76 3.80
N VAL A 128 -0.85 -4.27 2.57
CA VAL A 128 0.14 -4.04 1.49
C VAL A 128 0.38 -2.54 1.24
N LEU A 129 -0.69 -1.75 1.12
CA LEU A 129 -0.60 -0.30 0.93
C LEU A 129 0.03 0.40 2.14
N ALA A 130 -0.31 -0.02 3.35
CA ALA A 130 0.28 0.49 4.58
C ALA A 130 1.77 0.15 4.68
N SER A 131 2.18 -1.06 4.31
CA SER A 131 3.58 -1.47 4.23
C SER A 131 4.37 -0.65 3.21
N PHE A 132 3.78 -0.31 2.06
CA PHE A 132 4.38 0.64 1.12
C PHE A 132 4.64 2.00 1.79
N ALA A 133 3.62 2.56 2.46
CA ALA A 133 3.73 3.86 3.12
C ALA A 133 4.77 3.85 4.26
N LEU A 134 4.79 2.79 5.07
CA LEU A 134 5.77 2.59 6.14
C LEU A 134 7.20 2.47 5.61
N LEU A 135 7.40 1.71 4.52
CA LEU A 135 8.71 1.56 3.90
C LEU A 135 9.22 2.89 3.34
N LEU A 136 8.33 3.64 2.67
CA LEU A 136 8.64 4.99 2.18
C LEU A 136 8.95 5.93 3.34
N GLY A 137 8.13 5.92 4.39
CA GLY A 137 8.32 6.72 5.60
C GLY A 137 9.66 6.41 6.28
N HIS A 138 10.02 5.14 6.38
CA HIS A 138 11.30 4.69 6.94
C HIS A 138 12.49 5.23 6.13
N PHE A 139 12.44 5.21 4.79
CA PHE A 139 13.46 5.83 3.95
C PHE A 139 13.60 7.33 4.27
N HIS A 140 12.48 8.05 4.27
CA HIS A 140 12.45 9.49 4.48
C HIS A 140 12.91 9.89 5.89
N PHE A 141 12.55 9.11 6.92
CA PHE A 141 12.97 9.33 8.30
C PHE A 141 14.47 9.08 8.48
N LYS A 142 14.94 7.87 8.11
CA LYS A 142 16.35 7.45 8.29
C LYS A 142 17.34 8.32 7.55
N TYR A 143 17.07 8.63 6.28
CA TYR A 143 17.99 9.40 5.44
C TYR A 143 17.71 10.91 5.47
N GLY A 144 16.52 11.33 5.92
CA GLY A 144 16.20 12.74 6.15
C GLY A 144 16.80 13.26 7.45
N HIS A 145 16.78 12.47 8.53
CA HIS A 145 17.40 12.83 9.80
C HIS A 145 18.91 13.05 9.65
N ARG A 146 19.60 12.16 8.90
CA ARG A 146 21.04 12.28 8.59
C ARG A 146 21.41 13.57 7.83
N ASN A 147 20.53 14.07 6.97
CA ASN A 147 20.76 15.33 6.27
C ASN A 147 20.56 16.56 7.17
N ASN A 148 19.75 16.45 8.23
CA ASN A 148 19.48 17.54 9.17
C ASN A 148 20.49 17.59 10.31
N ALA A 149 21.03 16.44 10.74
CA ALA A 149 22.04 16.34 11.81
C ALA A 149 23.48 16.64 11.36
N GLY A 150 23.71 16.75 10.04
CA GLY A 150 24.99 17.16 9.46
C GLY A 150 25.03 18.62 9.00
N LYS A 151 24.02 19.40 9.38
CA LYS A 151 24.01 20.87 9.31
C LYS A 151 24.14 21.41 10.72
#